data_AF-A0A920QGH8-F1
#
_entry.id   AF-A0A920QGH8-F1
#
_cell.length_a   1.000
_cell.length_b   1.000
_cell.length_c   1.000
_cell.angle_alpha   90.00
_cell.angle_beta   90.00
_cell.angle_gamma   90.00
#
_symmetry.space_group_name_H-M   'P 1'
#
loop_
_entity.id
_entity.type
_entity.pdbx_description
1 polymer ?
#
loop_
_entity_poly.entity_id
_entity_poly.type
_entity_poly.pdbx_seq_one_letter_code
_entity_poly.pdbx_strand_id
1 'polypeptide(L)' 'MQKFFLYPSLLSYHEAEKLFDTLKKNIIWEKQKIKLYGEFHDVPRLTAWYGDPNKSYIYSGIKLKTKPWNQLC' A
#
# COMPACT_ATOMS: atom_id res chain seq x y z
N MET A 1 21.60 -23.85 2.12
CA MET A 1 21.67 -22.58 2.89
C MET A 1 21.04 -21.49 2.05
N GLN A 2 20.03 -20.81 2.58
CA GLN A 2 19.38 -19.70 1.90
C GLN A 2 20.23 -18.44 2.09
N LYS A 3 20.63 -17.78 0.99
CA LYS A 3 21.36 -16.51 1.04
C LYS A 3 20.35 -15.37 1.19
N PHE A 4 20.64 -14.46 2.12
CA PHE A 4 19.90 -13.22 2.31
C PHE A 4 20.76 -12.05 1.84
N PHE A 5 20.14 -11.08 1.19
CA PHE A 5 20.79 -9.87 0.73
C PHE A 5 20.14 -8.66 1.42
N LEU A 6 20.98 -7.78 1.96
CA LEU A 6 20.58 -6.47 2.44
C LEU A 6 21.13 -5.43 1.48
N TYR A 7 20.28 -4.54 0.99
CA TYR A 7 20.67 -3.42 0.14
C TYR A 7 20.54 -2.12 0.96
N PRO A 8 21.59 -1.73 1.70
CA PRO A 8 21.57 -0.47 2.42
C PRO A 8 21.50 0.68 1.41
N SER A 9 20.68 1.69 1.71
CA SER A 9 20.50 2.86 0.83
C SER A 9 20.12 2.49 -0.61
N LEU A 10 19.17 1.55 -0.76
CA LEU A 10 18.65 1.11 -2.07
C LEU A 10 18.28 2.29 -3.00
N LEU A 11 17.81 3.38 -2.41
CA LEU A 11 17.56 4.65 -3.09
C LEU A 11 18.48 5.72 -2.49
N SER A 12 19.03 6.58 -3.35
CA SER A 12 19.61 7.85 -2.90
C SER A 12 18.52 8.74 -2.30
N TYR A 13 18.93 9.76 -1.53
CA TYR A 13 18.00 10.72 -0.94
C TYR A 13 17.07 11.35 -2.01
N HIS A 14 17.63 11.82 -3.12
CA HIS A 14 16.87 12.48 -4.18
C HIS A 14 15.91 11.53 -4.92
N GLU A 15 16.31 10.28 -5.14
CA GLU A 15 15.43 9.26 -5.71
C GLU A 15 14.25 8.95 -4.78
N ALA A 16 14.53 8.80 -3.48
CA ALA A 16 13.50 8.52 -2.48
C ALA A 16 12.50 9.67 -2.34
N GLU A 17 12.97 10.92 -2.29
CA GLU A 17 12.13 12.12 -2.20
C GLU A 17 11.23 12.27 -3.44
N LYS A 18 11.82 12.16 -4.64
CA LYS A 18 11.06 12.21 -5.89
C LYS A 18 10.01 11.11 -5.99
N LEU A 19 10.36 9.88 -5.59
CA LEU A 19 9.43 8.75 -5.61
C LEU A 19 8.30 8.95 -4.60
N PHE A 20 8.61 9.42 -3.39
CA PHE A 20 7.63 9.71 -2.35
C PHE A 20 6.58 10.72 -2.82
N ASP A 21 7.01 11.86 -3.37
CA ASP A 21 6.09 12.88 -3.87
C ASP A 21 5.23 12.38 -5.03
N THR A 22 5.84 11.59 -5.93
CA THR A 22 5.14 10.98 -7.05
C THR A 22 4.06 10.02 -6.58
N LEU A 23 4.38 9.12 -5.64
CA LEU A 23 3.42 8.16 -5.09
C LEU A 23 2.31 8.86 -4.30
N LYS A 24 2.69 9.83 -3.45
CA LYS A 24 1.74 10.59 -2.64
C LYS A 24 0.69 11.29 -3.50
N LYS A 25 1.09 11.85 -4.65
CA LYS A 25 0.18 12.58 -5.55
C LYS A 25 -0.65 11.67 -6.45
N ASN A 26 -0.07 10.60 -6.98
CA ASN A 26 -0.66 9.88 -8.11
C ASN A 26 -1.27 8.51 -7.77
N ILE A 27 -1.00 7.97 -6.59
CA ILE A 27 -1.65 6.74 -6.13
C ILE A 27 -3.12 7.01 -5.81
N ILE A 28 -3.99 6.06 -6.18
CA ILE A 28 -5.42 6.12 -5.86
C ILE A 28 -5.61 5.69 -4.41
N TRP A 29 -5.40 6.63 -3.50
CA TRP A 29 -5.53 6.45 -2.06
C TRP A 29 -7.01 6.33 -1.64
N GLU A 30 -7.31 5.34 -0.79
CA GLU A 30 -8.66 5.10 -0.29
C GLU A 30 -8.71 5.18 1.24
N LYS A 31 -9.77 5.79 1.76
CA LYS A 31 -10.10 5.79 3.18
C LYS A 31 -10.92 4.56 3.51
N GLN A 32 -10.39 3.69 4.36
CA GLN A 32 -11.08 2.46 4.78
C GLN A 32 -11.82 2.68 6.09
N LYS A 33 -12.86 1.86 6.32
CA LYS A 33 -13.55 1.75 7.61
C LYS A 33 -13.30 0.39 8.21
N ILE A 34 -13.06 0.35 9.52
CA ILE A 34 -12.90 -0.87 10.31
C ILE A 34 -14.04 -0.96 11.33
N LYS A 35 -14.49 -2.18 11.62
CA LYS A 35 -15.45 -2.40 12.71
C LYS A 35 -14.70 -2.65 14.02
N LEU A 36 -14.88 -1.78 15.00
CA LEU A 36 -14.32 -1.90 16.34
C LEU A 36 -15.47 -1.80 17.35
N TYR A 37 -15.53 -2.74 18.30
CA TYR A 37 -16.57 -2.76 19.35
C TYR A 37 -18.02 -2.65 18.85
N GLY A 38 -18.31 -3.19 17.66
CA GLY A 38 -19.66 -3.14 17.07
C GLY A 38 -19.89 -1.96 16.12
N GLU A 39 -19.07 -0.92 16.20
CA GLU A 39 -19.22 0.34 15.45
C GLU A 39 -18.20 0.47 14.32
N PHE A 40 -18.56 1.20 13.26
CA PHE A 40 -17.65 1.48 12.14
C PHE A 40 -16.88 2.77 12.36
N HIS A 41 -15.56 2.66 12.32
CA HIS A 41 -14.64 3.78 12.46
C HIS A 41 -13.77 3.94 11.22
N ASP A 42 -13.49 5.18 10.87
CA ASP A 42 -12.50 5.52 9.87
C ASP A 42 -11.10 5.09 10.33
N VAL A 43 -10.39 4.36 9.49
CA VAL A 43 -8.98 4.04 9.75
C VAL A 43 -8.17 5.34 9.62
N PRO A 44 -7.28 5.69 10.56
CA PRO A 44 -6.55 6.97 10.57
C PRO A 44 -5.39 7.01 9.55
N ARG A 45 -5.54 6.32 8.42
CA ARG A 45 -4.61 6.38 7.27
C ARG A 45 -5.39 6.15 5.97
N LEU A 46 -4.79 6.57 4.87
CA LEU A 46 -5.19 6.13 3.56
C LEU A 46 -4.44 4.85 3.19
N THR A 47 -5.06 4.03 2.35
CA THR A 47 -4.48 2.78 1.86
C THR A 47 -4.74 2.64 0.38
N ALA A 48 -3.83 2.01 -0.34
CA ALA A 48 -4.05 1.58 -1.70
C ALA A 48 -3.54 0.15 -1.86
N TRP A 49 -4.29 -0.69 -2.58
CA TRP A 49 -3.99 -2.11 -2.73
C TRP A 49 -3.78 -2.44 -4.21
N TYR A 50 -2.50 -2.55 -4.59
CA TYR A 50 -2.06 -2.88 -5.94
C TYR A 50 -1.43 -4.27 -5.99
N GLY A 51 -1.51 -4.94 -7.13
CA GLY A 51 -1.12 -6.34 -7.23
C GLY A 51 -1.54 -7.01 -8.53
N ASP A 52 -1.26 -8.31 -8.61
CA ASP A 52 -1.73 -9.13 -9.71
C ASP A 52 -3.27 -9.16 -9.78
N PRO A 53 -3.86 -9.20 -10.99
CA PRO A 53 -5.30 -9.28 -11.15
C PRO A 53 -5.93 -10.44 -10.38
N ASN A 54 -7.18 -10.26 -9.95
CA ASN A 54 -7.99 -11.27 -9.26
C ASN A 54 -7.44 -11.76 -7.90
N LYS A 55 -6.49 -11.02 -7.30
CA LYS A 55 -6.11 -11.22 -5.90
C LYS A 55 -7.01 -10.41 -4.98
N SER A 56 -7.21 -10.93 -3.77
CA SER A 56 -7.91 -10.22 -2.71
C SER A 56 -7.29 -10.56 -1.37
N TYR A 57 -7.30 -9.60 -0.47
CA TYR A 57 -6.83 -9.78 0.90
C TYR A 57 -7.91 -9.32 1.87
N ILE A 58 -8.05 -10.04 2.99
CA ILE A 58 -9.02 -9.69 4.04
C ILE A 58 -8.24 -9.46 5.32
N TYR A 59 -8.45 -8.30 5.93
CA TYR A 59 -7.87 -7.97 7.22
C TYR A 59 -8.91 -7.26 8.08
N SER A 60 -9.13 -7.76 9.30
CA SER A 60 -10.09 -7.18 10.26
C SER A 60 -11.48 -6.90 9.65
N GLY A 61 -11.96 -7.80 8.79
CA GLY A 61 -13.24 -7.67 8.09
C GLY A 61 -13.25 -6.74 6.88
N ILE A 62 -12.14 -6.05 6.59
CA ILE A 62 -11.99 -5.21 5.39
C ILE A 62 -11.55 -6.11 4.23
N LYS A 63 -12.36 -6.18 3.18
CA LYS A 63 -12.01 -6.87 1.94
C LYS A 63 -11.35 -5.91 0.96
N LEU A 64 -10.04 -6.08 0.74
CA LEU A 64 -9.27 -5.32 -0.23
C LEU A 64 -9.28 -6.04 -1.58
N LYS A 65 -9.80 -5.36 -2.61
CA LYS A 65 -9.71 -5.83 -4.00
C LYS A 65 -8.48 -5.22 -4.65
N THR A 66 -7.69 -6.06 -5.31
CA THR A 66 -6.46 -5.63 -5.96
C THR A 66 -6.74 -4.77 -7.18
N LYS A 67 -6.16 -3.57 -7.20
CA LYS A 67 -5.98 -2.77 -8.42
C LYS A 67 -4.77 -3.33 -9.18
N PRO A 68 -4.81 -3.44 -10.52
CA PRO A 68 -3.64 -3.87 -11.29
C PRO A 68 -2.46 -2.91 -11.06
N TRP A 69 -1.24 -3.45 -11.04
CA TRP A 69 0.00 -2.66 -11.08
C TRP A 69 -0.04 -1.57 -12.16
N ASN A 70 0.63 -0.46 -11.90
CA ASN A 70 0.78 0.65 -12.84
C ASN A 70 2.26 1.04 -12.96
N GLN A 71 2.57 2.11 -13.71
CA GLN A 71 3.96 2.52 -13.92
C GLN A 71 4.66 3.07 -12.65
N LEU A 72 3.92 3.27 -11.56
CA LEU A 72 4.42 3.79 -10.28
C LEU A 72 4.54 2.71 -9.20
N CYS A 73 3.76 1.63 -9.31
CA CYS A 73 3.72 0.53 -8.35
C CYS A 73 3.46 -0.79 -9.06
#